data_AF-A0AAW9HKG0-F1
#
_entry.id   AF-A0AAW9HKG0-F1
#
_cell.length_a   1.000
_cell.length_b   1.000
_cell.length_c   1.000
_cell.angle_alpha   90.00
_cell.angle_beta   90.00
_cell.angle_gamma   90.00
#
_symmetry.space_group_name_H-M   'P 1'
#
loop_
_entity.id
_entity.type
_entity.pdbx_description
1 polymer ?
#
loop_
_entity_poly.entity_id
_entity_poly.type
_entity_poly.pdbx_seq_one_letter_code
_entity_poly.pdbx_strand_id
1 'polypeptide(L)' 'MARGRQKAKQRRVARNLKYHTPDTDYAALERELVRGHHSDDEDDRYVDRYADYVDFEDDDEYNEDKPAWDPRDVPPATE' A
#
# COMPACT_ATOMS: atom_id res chain seq x y z
N MET A 1 10.80 9.92 -44.06
CA MET A 1 10.75 8.54 -43.52
C MET A 1 11.18 8.40 -42.04
N ALA A 2 11.28 9.48 -41.23
CA ALA A 2 11.80 9.39 -39.85
C ALA A 2 10.74 9.05 -38.76
N ARG A 3 9.43 9.10 -39.09
CA ARG A 3 8.33 8.89 -38.13
C ARG A 3 8.33 7.50 -37.48
N GLY A 4 8.80 6.46 -38.18
CA GLY A 4 8.88 5.10 -37.64
C GLY A 4 9.84 4.99 -36.44
N ARG A 5 10.96 5.71 -36.48
CA ARG A 5 11.94 5.75 -35.37
C ARG A 5 11.38 6.49 -34.16
N GLN A 6 10.63 7.57 -34.38
CA GLN A 6 9.95 8.28 -33.30
C GLN A 6 8.88 7.41 -32.64
N LYS A 7 8.04 6.70 -33.42
CA LYS A 7 7.05 5.75 -32.87
C LYS A 7 7.70 4.64 -32.05
N ALA A 8 8.81 4.07 -32.54
CA ALA A 8 9.56 3.05 -31.80
C ALA A 8 10.10 3.59 -30.47
N LYS A 9 10.69 4.80 -30.47
CA LYS A 9 11.17 5.45 -29.24
C LYS A 9 10.03 5.72 -28.26
N GLN A 10 8.90 6.24 -28.72
CA GLN A 10 7.73 6.50 -27.87
C GLN A 10 7.17 5.22 -27.24
N ARG A 11 7.09 4.11 -28.01
CA ARG A 11 6.64 2.82 -27.47
C ARG A 11 7.58 2.28 -26.39
N ARG A 12 8.89 2.47 -26.56
CA ARG A 12 9.89 2.09 -25.53
C ARG A 12 9.72 2.94 -24.27
N VAL A 13 9.57 4.25 -24.40
CA VAL A 13 9.32 5.16 -23.27
C VAL A 13 8.02 4.82 -22.55
N ALA A 14 6.93 4.60 -23.29
CA ALA A 14 5.64 4.24 -22.71
C ALA A 14 5.69 2.90 -21.96
N ARG A 15 6.41 1.91 -22.50
CA ARG A 15 6.61 0.62 -21.82
C ARG A 15 7.42 0.80 -20.54
N ASN A 16 8.50 1.58 -20.60
CA ASN A 16 9.28 1.90 -19.41
C ASN A 16 8.37 2.58 -18.39
N LEU A 17 7.62 3.62 -18.75
CA LEU A 17 6.71 4.31 -17.84
C LEU A 17 5.63 3.38 -17.24
N LYS A 18 5.06 2.47 -18.04
CA LYS A 18 4.02 1.55 -17.58
C LYS A 18 4.53 0.50 -16.58
N TYR A 19 5.74 0.01 -16.78
CA TYR A 19 6.33 -1.07 -15.98
C TYR A 19 7.51 -0.59 -15.13
N HIS A 20 7.64 0.72 -14.95
CA HIS A 20 8.65 1.31 -14.07
C HIS A 20 8.12 1.26 -12.66
N THR A 21 8.64 0.34 -11.88
CA THR A 21 8.53 0.38 -10.43
C THR A 21 9.66 1.27 -9.93
N PRO A 22 9.38 2.41 -9.27
CA PRO A 22 10.43 3.20 -8.65
C PRO A 22 11.11 2.38 -7.55
N ASP A 23 12.43 2.52 -7.45
CA ASP A 23 13.18 2.00 -6.30
C ASP A 23 12.85 2.88 -5.10
N THR A 24 12.24 2.27 -4.09
CA THR A 24 11.85 2.96 -2.84
C THR A 24 13.02 2.90 -1.86
N ASP A 25 13.50 4.05 -1.37
CA ASP A 25 14.50 4.10 -0.30
C ASP A 25 13.83 3.83 1.06
N TYR A 26 13.86 2.56 1.47
CA TYR A 26 13.31 2.13 2.75
C TYR A 26 13.99 2.79 3.96
N ALA A 27 15.29 3.09 3.87
CA ALA A 27 16.01 3.73 4.97
C ALA A 27 15.59 5.18 5.16
N ALA A 28 15.23 5.88 4.08
CA ALA A 28 14.63 7.21 4.17
C ALA A 28 13.23 7.18 4.78
N LEU A 29 12.40 6.20 4.36
CA LEU A 29 11.06 6.01 4.88
C LEU A 29 11.05 5.73 6.39
N GLU A 30 11.92 4.83 6.85
CA GLU A 30 12.05 4.51 8.28
C GLU A 30 12.40 5.76 9.10
N ARG A 31 13.33 6.60 8.62
CA ARG A 31 13.69 7.85 9.30
C ARG A 31 12.52 8.83 9.38
N GLU A 32 11.69 8.89 8.35
CA GLU A 32 10.49 9.74 8.33
C GLU A 32 9.44 9.23 9.31
N LEU A 33 9.16 7.93 9.31
CA LEU A 33 8.22 7.29 10.24
C LEU A 33 8.63 7.48 11.70
N VAL A 34 9.90 7.24 12.03
CA VAL A 34 10.41 7.45 13.40
C VAL A 34 10.35 8.93 13.80
N ARG A 35 10.53 9.86 12.86
CA ARG A 35 10.47 11.30 13.14
C ARG A 35 9.03 11.81 13.27
N GLY A 36 8.06 11.21 12.56
CA GLY A 36 6.63 11.53 12.64
C GLY A 36 5.97 11.04 13.93
N HIS A 37 6.47 9.94 14.51
CA HIS A 37 5.95 9.36 15.76
C HIS A 37 6.26 10.19 17.03
N HIS A 38 7.05 11.28 16.91
CA HIS A 38 7.33 12.19 18.02
C HIS A 38 6.29 13.30 18.20
N SER A 39 5.29 13.39 17.34
CA SER A 39 4.10 14.23 17.51
C SER A 39 2.93 13.38 18.00
N ASP A 40 2.90 13.12 19.31
CA ASP A 40 1.79 12.43 20.02
C ASP A 40 0.40 13.01 19.62
N ASP A 41 0.35 14.32 19.32
CA ASP A 41 -0.87 15.03 18.89
C ASP A 41 -1.42 14.60 17.51
N GLU A 42 -0.66 13.91 16.66
CA GLU A 42 -1.13 13.44 15.35
C GLU A 42 -1.82 12.08 15.42
N ASP A 43 -1.27 11.15 16.19
CA ASP A 43 -1.78 9.78 16.32
C ASP A 43 -3.19 9.79 16.91
N ASP A 44 -3.44 10.60 17.94
CA ASP A 44 -4.77 10.75 18.56
C ASP A 44 -5.84 11.21 17.55
N ARG A 45 -5.47 12.11 16.62
CA ARG A 45 -6.41 12.61 15.57
C ARG A 45 -6.72 11.56 14.52
N TYR A 46 -5.79 10.64 14.26
CA TYR A 46 -6.03 9.51 13.38
C TYR A 46 -6.92 8.47 14.07
N VAL A 47 -6.68 8.16 15.34
CA VAL A 47 -7.51 7.24 16.13
C VAL A 47 -8.96 7.74 16.18
N ASP A 48 -9.18 9.01 16.53
CA ASP A 48 -10.54 9.59 16.58
C ASP A 48 -11.24 9.59 15.21
N ARG A 49 -10.51 9.82 14.11
CA ARG A 49 -11.08 9.83 12.74
C ARG A 49 -11.58 8.46 12.30
N TYR A 50 -10.92 7.40 12.74
CA TYR A 50 -11.22 6.04 12.33
C TYR A 50 -12.06 5.27 13.35
N ALA A 51 -12.24 5.78 14.57
CA ALA A 51 -13.01 5.16 15.64
C ALA A 51 -14.42 4.72 15.19
N ASP A 52 -15.13 5.57 14.44
CA ASP A 52 -16.47 5.26 13.92
C ASP A 52 -16.48 3.99 13.04
N TYR A 53 -15.41 3.72 12.29
CA TYR A 53 -15.33 2.53 11.42
C TYR A 53 -15.08 1.24 12.19
N VAL A 54 -14.43 1.31 13.36
CA VAL A 54 -14.12 0.14 14.19
C VAL A 54 -15.37 -0.34 14.92
N ASP A 55 -16.24 0.58 15.34
CA ASP A 55 -17.52 0.29 15.98
C ASP A 55 -18.49 -0.46 15.03
N PHE A 56 -18.44 -0.17 13.73
CA PHE A 56 -19.22 -0.90 12.71
C PHE A 56 -18.68 -2.31 12.38
N GLU A 57 -17.43 -2.63 12.73
CA GLU A 57 -16.90 -4.00 12.54
C GLU A 57 -17.29 -4.95 13.68
N ASP A 58 -17.72 -4.42 14.83
CA ASP A 58 -18.17 -5.19 15.99
C ASP A 58 -19.69 -5.46 15.97
N ASP A 59 -20.45 -4.90 15.02
CA ASP A 59 -21.88 -5.22 14.79
C ASP A 59 -21.99 -6.59 14.10
N ASP A 60 -22.21 -7.58 14.96
CA ASP A 60 -22.10 -9.02 14.86
C ASP A 60 -23.01 -9.74 13.82
N GLU A 61 -23.60 -9.03 12.85
CA GLU A 61 -24.43 -9.65 11.81
C GLU A 61 -23.62 -10.18 10.60
N TYR A 62 -22.39 -9.70 10.38
CA TYR A 62 -21.51 -10.12 9.27
C TYR A 62 -20.30 -10.97 9.67
N ASN A 63 -20.17 -11.32 10.95
CA ASN A 63 -19.02 -12.07 11.48
C ASN A 63 -19.27 -13.59 11.52
N GLU A 64 -20.52 -14.05 11.41
CA GLU A 64 -20.86 -15.47 11.54
C GLU A 64 -20.40 -16.33 10.34
N ASP A 65 -20.24 -15.73 9.16
CA ASP A 65 -19.82 -16.41 7.92
C ASP A 65 -18.35 -16.13 7.51
N LYS A 66 -17.60 -15.34 8.29
CA LYS A 66 -16.18 -15.10 7.97
C LYS A 66 -15.34 -16.25 8.52
N PRO A 67 -14.61 -16.99 7.66
CA PRO A 67 -13.69 -18.00 8.17
C PRO A 67 -12.66 -17.28 9.05
N ALA A 68 -12.52 -17.75 10.29
CA ALA A 68 -11.45 -17.32 11.16
C ALA A 68 -10.13 -17.49 10.39
N TRP A 69 -9.35 -16.43 10.30
CA TRP A 69 -8.05 -16.47 9.63
C TRP A 69 -7.17 -17.54 10.30
N ASP A 70 -6.84 -18.63 9.60
CA ASP A 70 -5.87 -19.64 10.06
C ASP A 70 -4.48 -19.23 9.55
N PRO A 71 -3.49 -18.99 10.43
CA PRO A 71 -2.10 -18.77 10.04
C PRO A 71 -1.52 -19.83 9.08
N ARG A 72 -2.11 -21.03 9.04
CA ARG A 72 -1.72 -22.13 8.15
C ARG A 72 -2.19 -21.98 6.70
N ASP A 73 -3.19 -21.13 6.44
CA ASP A 73 -3.71 -20.86 5.08
C ASP A 73 -2.87 -19.84 4.31
N VAL A 74 -1.86 -19.25 4.95
CA VAL A 74 -0.92 -18.33 4.30
C VAL A 74 -0.02 -19.15 3.36
N PRO A 75 -0.09 -18.94 2.03
CA PRO A 75 0.77 -19.67 1.10
C PRO A 75 2.24 -19.35 1.41
N PRO A 76 3.15 -20.33 1.26
CA PRO A 76 4.57 -20.08 1.49
C PRO A 76 5.03 -18.95 0.57
N ALA A 77 5.84 -18.04 1.10
CA ALA A 77 6.46 -17.01 0.29
C ALA A 77 7.23 -17.68 -0.86
N THR A 78 6.80 -17.43 -2.09
CA THR A 78 7.50 -17.91 -3.28
C THR A 78 8.76 -17.06 -3.45
N GLU A 79 9.93 -17.71 -3.38
CA GLU A 79 11.24 -17.13 -3.69
C GLU A 79 11.41 -16.77 -5.18
#